data_AF-A0A3M1XIS0-F1
#
_entry.id   AF-A0A3M1XIS0-F1
#
_cell.length_a   1.000
_cell.length_b   1.000
_cell.length_c   1.000
_cell.angle_alpha   90.00
_cell.angle_beta   90.00
_cell.angle_gamma   90.00
#
_symmetry.space_group_name_H-M   'P 1'
#
loop_
_entity.id
_entity.type
_entity.pdbx_description
1 polymer ?
#
loop_
_entity_poly.entity_id
_entity_poly.type
_entity_poly.pdbx_seq_one_letter_code
_entity_poly.pdbx_strand_id
1 'polypeptide(L)'
;MTGCAATDGSTCCSLAGALRYLESAGLGKLLAVERAYALLTRYAGWLGIGERQQFTLYERADVLAQHAPQAQDAVQCLTALYVHHRLAPPAAEPHPADAAEAIGAWQQARRVLVREKFKR
;
A
#
# COMPACT_ATOMS: atom_id res chain seq x y z
N MET A 1 11.16 43.68 13.06
CA MET A 1 11.15 42.88 11.82
C MET A 1 10.56 41.52 12.17
N THR A 2 9.33 41.31 11.72
CA THR A 2 8.36 40.40 12.33
C THR A 2 8.31 39.06 11.59
N GLY A 3 8.40 37.96 12.34
CA GLY A 3 7.70 36.69 12.11
C GLY A 3 7.99 35.89 10.83
N CYS A 4 8.77 34.81 10.94
CA CYS A 4 8.78 33.70 9.98
C CYS A 4 8.06 32.49 10.57
N ALA A 5 6.93 32.15 9.94
CA ALA A 5 6.36 30.82 9.72
C ALA A 5 6.20 29.86 10.92
N ALA A 6 5.18 30.11 11.74
CA ALA A 6 4.44 29.03 12.38
C ALA A 6 3.34 28.55 11.43
N THR A 7 3.66 27.66 10.49
CA THR A 7 2.66 26.95 9.68
C THR A 7 2.23 25.66 10.37
N ASP A 8 1.21 25.82 11.21
CA ASP A 8 0.03 24.96 11.33
C ASP A 8 0.22 23.44 11.23
N GLY A 9 0.30 22.80 12.41
CA GLY A 9 -0.05 21.38 12.55
C GLY A 9 -1.46 21.01 12.06
N SER A 10 -2.33 22.00 11.79
CA SER A 10 -3.71 21.83 11.31
C SER A 10 -3.79 21.30 9.87
N THR A 11 -2.89 21.75 8.98
CA THR A 11 -2.88 21.33 7.56
C THR A 11 -2.38 19.89 7.40
N CYS A 12 -1.45 19.47 8.26
CA CYS A 12 -0.92 18.11 8.27
C CYS A 12 -1.97 17.07 8.70
N CYS A 13 -2.82 17.42 9.68
CA CYS A 13 -3.94 16.58 10.11
C CYS A 13 -4.98 16.39 9.00
N SER A 14 -5.28 17.47 8.25
CA SER A 14 -6.24 17.42 7.14
C SER A 14 -5.77 16.52 6.00
N LEU A 15 -4.49 16.60 5.62
CA LEU A 15 -3.90 15.73 4.60
C LEU A 15 -3.82 14.26 5.05
N ALA A 16 -3.46 14.03 6.32
CA ALA A 16 -3.44 12.68 6.88
C ALA A 16 -4.84 12.05 6.93
N GLY A 17 -5.86 12.84 7.30
CA GLY A 17 -7.26 12.44 7.30
C GLY A 17 -7.77 12.12 5.90
N ALA A 18 -7.49 12.99 4.92
CA ALA A 18 -7.85 12.77 3.52
C ALA A 18 -7.17 11.52 2.94
N LEU A 19 -5.88 11.32 3.22
CA LEU A 19 -5.15 10.12 2.79
C LEU A 19 -5.75 8.86 3.42
N ARG A 20 -6.05 8.88 4.73
CA ARG A 20 -6.70 7.77 5.43
C ARG A 20 -8.09 7.44 4.87
N TYR A 21 -8.87 8.47 4.53
CA TYR A 21 -10.17 8.30 3.88
C TYR A 21 -10.02 7.68 2.49
N LEU A 22 -9.08 8.17 1.68
CA LEU A 22 -8.77 7.60 0.38
C LEU A 22 -8.21 6.18 0.47
N GLU A 23 -7.55 5.80 1.57
CA GLU A 23 -7.12 4.42 1.81
C GLU A 23 -8.30 3.53 2.21
N SER A 24 -9.24 4.00 3.04
CA SER A 24 -10.36 3.18 3.52
C SER A 24 -11.53 3.10 2.54
N ALA A 25 -11.69 4.09 1.65
CA ALA A 25 -12.79 4.16 0.70
C ALA A 25 -12.81 2.96 -0.26
N GLY A 26 -13.90 2.20 -0.19
CA GLY A 26 -14.19 1.05 -1.06
C GLY A 26 -13.57 -0.29 -0.63
N LEU A 27 -12.87 -0.37 0.52
CA LEU A 27 -12.16 -1.60 0.95
C LEU A 27 -12.74 -2.25 2.22
N GLY A 28 -13.90 -1.82 2.71
CA GLY A 28 -14.44 -2.24 4.01
C GLY A 28 -14.92 -3.70 4.11
N LYS A 29 -15.17 -4.37 2.98
CA LYS A 29 -15.65 -5.77 2.93
C LYS A 29 -14.56 -6.78 2.55
N LEU A 30 -13.33 -6.33 2.33
CA LEU A 30 -12.23 -7.17 1.87
C LEU A 30 -11.50 -7.83 3.05
N LEU A 31 -10.97 -9.03 2.83
CA LEU A 31 -10.06 -9.67 3.76
C LEU A 31 -8.78 -8.83 3.93
N ALA A 32 -8.08 -9.00 5.05
CA ALA A 32 -6.88 -8.20 5.36
C ALA A 32 -5.82 -8.28 4.25
N VAL A 33 -5.59 -9.47 3.68
CA VAL A 33 -4.66 -9.71 2.58
C VAL A 33 -5.09 -8.98 1.31
N GLU A 34 -6.35 -9.15 0.91
CA GLU A 34 -6.92 -8.48 -0.28
C GLU A 34 -6.90 -6.96 -0.14
N ARG A 35 -7.23 -6.45 1.04
CA ARG A 35 -7.19 -5.03 1.35
C ARG A 35 -5.78 -4.47 1.26
N ALA A 36 -4.79 -5.17 1.82
CA ALA A 36 -3.39 -4.75 1.75
C ALA A 36 -2.89 -4.72 0.30
N TYR A 37 -3.23 -5.72 -0.51
CA TYR A 37 -2.86 -5.75 -1.92
C TYR A 37 -3.60 -4.69 -2.77
N ALA A 38 -4.86 -4.43 -2.47
CA ALA A 38 -5.63 -3.37 -3.12
C ALA A 38 -5.05 -1.98 -2.83
N LEU A 39 -4.63 -1.74 -1.59
CA LEU A 39 -3.91 -0.52 -1.20
C LEU A 39 -2.57 -0.39 -1.93
N LEU A 40 -1.81 -1.48 -2.03
CA LEU A 40 -0.58 -1.52 -2.80
C LEU A 40 -0.82 -1.11 -4.27
N THR A 41 -1.85 -1.64 -4.90
CA THR A 41 -2.24 -1.30 -6.28
C THR A 41 -2.67 0.16 -6.41
N ARG A 42 -3.41 0.69 -5.43
CA ARG A 42 -3.81 2.12 -5.40
C ARG A 42 -2.58 3.04 -5.31
N TYR A 43 -1.59 2.68 -4.49
CA TYR A 43 -0.33 3.43 -4.40
C TYR A 43 0.51 3.32 -5.68
N ALA A 44 0.55 2.15 -6.33
CA ALA A 44 1.19 2.01 -7.65
C ALA A 44 0.59 3.01 -8.65
N GLY A 45 -0.75 3.12 -8.70
CA GLY A 45 -1.43 4.11 -9.53
C GLY A 45 -1.06 5.55 -9.18
N TRP A 46 -0.99 5.89 -7.88
CA TRP A 46 -0.55 7.23 -7.45
C TRP A 46 0.91 7.56 -7.78
N LEU A 47 1.76 6.55 -7.92
CA LEU A 47 3.15 6.68 -8.35
C LEU A 47 3.30 6.65 -9.88
N GLY A 48 2.19 6.53 -10.63
CA GLY A 48 2.20 6.42 -12.09
C GLY A 48 2.70 5.07 -12.61
N ILE A 49 2.76 4.05 -11.76
CA ILE A 49 3.19 2.70 -12.13
C ILE A 49 2.01 1.96 -12.77
N GLY A 50 2.15 1.60 -14.05
CA GLY A 50 1.19 0.73 -14.75
C GLY A 50 0.00 1.42 -15.40
N GLU A 51 0.03 2.75 -15.60
CA GLU A 51 -1.05 3.47 -16.29
C GLU A 51 -1.22 3.09 -17.76
N ARG A 52 -0.17 2.53 -18.40
CA ARG A 52 -0.19 2.17 -19.83
C ARG A 52 0.15 0.70 -20.11
N GLN A 53 0.52 -0.06 -19.09
CA GLN A 53 1.01 -1.42 -19.24
C GLN A 53 0.28 -2.35 -18.29
N GLN A 54 -0.21 -3.46 -18.82
CA GLN A 54 -0.77 -4.54 -18.01
C GLN A 54 0.39 -5.34 -17.42
N PHE A 55 0.50 -5.31 -16.10
CA PHE A 55 1.48 -6.11 -15.36
C PHE A 55 0.79 -7.30 -14.70
N THR A 56 1.47 -8.45 -14.70
CA THR A 56 1.15 -9.54 -13.79
C THR A 56 1.38 -9.10 -12.33
N LEU A 57 0.87 -9.89 -11.37
CA LEU A 57 0.95 -9.56 -9.95
C LEU A 57 2.41 -9.41 -9.48
N TYR A 58 3.29 -10.31 -9.92
CA TYR A 58 4.72 -10.28 -9.59
C TYR A 58 5.49 -9.19 -10.34
N GLU A 59 5.21 -8.97 -11.64
CA GLU A 59 5.84 -7.87 -12.37
C GLU A 59 5.51 -6.51 -11.74
N ARG A 60 4.26 -6.31 -11.30
CA ARG A 60 3.88 -5.09 -10.58
C ARG A 60 4.69 -4.94 -9.28
N ALA A 61 4.87 -6.04 -8.55
CA ALA A 61 5.67 -6.06 -7.32
C ALA A 61 7.13 -5.68 -7.60
N ASP A 62 7.71 -6.21 -8.68
CA ASP A 62 9.08 -5.90 -9.08
C ASP A 62 9.23 -4.44 -9.51
N VAL A 63 8.30 -3.89 -10.29
CA VAL A 63 8.35 -2.47 -10.68
C VAL A 63 8.19 -1.56 -9.46
N LEU A 64 7.30 -1.92 -8.52
CA LEU A 64 7.18 -1.20 -7.25
C LEU A 64 8.46 -1.29 -6.42
N ALA A 65 9.11 -2.44 -6.36
CA ALA A 65 10.38 -2.63 -5.66
C ALA A 65 11.51 -1.82 -6.30
N GLN A 66 11.55 -1.74 -7.63
CA GLN A 66 12.51 -0.88 -8.35
C GLN A 66 12.30 0.60 -8.02
N HIS A 67 11.04 1.03 -7.88
CA HIS A 67 10.70 2.41 -7.51
C HIS A 67 10.95 2.71 -6.03
N ALA A 68 10.70 1.73 -5.17
CA ALA A 68 10.84 1.84 -3.72
C ALA A 68 11.61 0.63 -3.16
N PRO A 69 12.95 0.58 -3.29
CA PRO A 69 13.75 -0.60 -2.89
C PRO A 69 13.61 -0.93 -1.40
N GLN A 70 13.41 0.09 -0.56
CA GLN A 70 13.18 -0.07 0.87
C GLN A 70 11.85 -0.78 1.22
N ALA A 71 10.92 -0.88 0.26
CA ALA A 71 9.66 -1.59 0.41
C ALA A 71 9.68 -2.99 -0.21
N GLN A 72 10.77 -3.42 -0.86
CA GLN A 72 10.82 -4.63 -1.67
C GLN A 72 10.27 -5.86 -0.93
N ASP A 73 10.81 -6.19 0.23
CA ASP A 73 10.42 -7.40 0.98
C ASP A 73 8.94 -7.37 1.36
N ALA A 74 8.45 -6.21 1.78
CA ALA A 74 7.05 -6.01 2.15
C ALA A 74 6.10 -6.13 0.94
N VAL A 75 6.51 -5.58 -0.21
CA VAL A 75 5.75 -5.65 -1.47
C VAL A 75 5.70 -7.09 -2.00
N GLN A 76 6.81 -7.81 -1.94
CA GLN A 76 6.89 -9.21 -2.34
C GLN A 76 6.06 -10.11 -1.41
N CYS A 77 6.18 -9.93 -0.10
CA CYS A 77 5.37 -10.64 0.90
C CYS A 77 3.87 -10.45 0.65
N LEU A 78 3.39 -9.21 0.48
CA LEU A 78 1.97 -8.94 0.19
C LEU A 78 1.50 -9.59 -1.11
N THR A 79 2.36 -9.59 -2.13
CA THR A 79 2.04 -10.19 -3.42
C THR A 79 1.95 -11.71 -3.30
N ALA A 80 2.88 -12.33 -2.59
CA ALA A 80 2.87 -13.77 -2.33
C ALA A 80 1.64 -14.21 -1.53
N LEU A 81 1.30 -13.50 -0.45
CA LEU A 81 0.10 -13.75 0.35
C LEU A 81 -1.17 -13.62 -0.49
N TYR A 82 -1.25 -12.58 -1.33
CA TYR A 82 -2.41 -12.37 -2.20
C TYR A 82 -2.54 -13.45 -3.28
N VAL A 83 -1.42 -13.83 -3.93
CA VAL A 83 -1.38 -14.92 -4.90
C VAL A 83 -1.82 -16.23 -4.24
N HIS A 84 -1.32 -16.51 -3.04
CA HIS A 84 -1.71 -17.69 -2.28
C HIS A 84 -3.21 -17.68 -1.98
N HIS A 85 -3.75 -16.59 -1.40
CA HIS A 85 -5.18 -16.49 -1.08
C HIS A 85 -6.09 -16.61 -2.30
N ARG A 86 -5.65 -16.11 -3.46
CA ARG A 86 -6.51 -16.03 -4.65
C ARG A 86 -6.37 -17.20 -5.61
N LEU A 87 -5.20 -17.83 -5.67
CA LEU A 87 -4.90 -18.91 -6.62
C LEU A 87 -4.75 -20.28 -5.96
N ALA A 88 -4.56 -20.35 -4.63
CA ALA A 88 -4.59 -21.64 -3.95
C ALA A 88 -6.02 -22.22 -3.95
N PRO A 89 -6.15 -23.55 -3.84
CA PRO A 89 -7.45 -24.17 -3.57
C PRO A 89 -8.10 -23.48 -2.37
N PRO A 90 -9.42 -23.25 -2.38
CA PRO A 90 -10.09 -22.58 -1.29
C PRO A 90 -9.81 -23.33 0.02
N ALA A 91 -8.95 -22.74 0.86
CA ALA A 91 -8.83 -23.17 2.24
C ALA A 91 -10.17 -22.92 2.91
N ALA A 92 -10.58 -23.83 3.80
CA ALA A 92 -11.88 -23.74 4.46
C ALA A 92 -12.09 -22.38 5.15
N GLU A 93 -11.02 -21.74 5.65
CA GLU A 93 -11.05 -20.39 6.20
C GLU A 93 -9.72 -19.62 6.03
N PRO A 94 -9.76 -18.26 5.98
CA PRO A 94 -8.56 -17.43 6.01
C PRO A 94 -7.75 -17.64 7.30
N HIS A 95 -6.43 -17.90 7.17
CA HIS A 95 -5.59 -18.11 8.34
C HIS A 95 -5.29 -16.76 9.05
N PRO A 96 -5.48 -16.65 10.38
CA PRO A 96 -5.27 -15.39 11.10
C PRO A 96 -3.82 -14.88 11.05
N ALA A 97 -2.85 -15.80 10.88
CA ALA A 97 -1.44 -15.44 10.69
C ALA A 97 -1.23 -14.62 9.41
N ASP A 98 -1.83 -15.01 8.29
CA ASP A 98 -1.72 -14.31 7.01
C ASP A 98 -2.30 -12.89 7.11
N ALA A 99 -3.37 -12.72 7.88
CA ALA A 99 -3.96 -11.41 8.13
C ALA A 99 -3.01 -10.51 8.92
N ALA A 100 -2.39 -11.03 9.98
CA ALA A 100 -1.42 -10.29 10.78
C ALA A 100 -0.17 -9.93 9.96
N GLU A 101 0.33 -10.88 9.17
CA GLU A 101 1.48 -10.69 8.27
C GLU A 101 1.18 -9.64 7.20
N ALA A 102 0.02 -9.71 6.55
CA ALA A 102 -0.39 -8.72 5.56
C ALA A 102 -0.52 -7.31 6.16
N ILE A 103 -1.08 -7.19 7.38
CA ILE A 103 -1.16 -5.89 8.06
C ILE A 103 0.25 -5.34 8.34
N GLY A 104 1.15 -6.18 8.86
CA GLY A 104 2.54 -5.81 9.14
C GLY A 104 3.30 -5.38 7.90
N ALA A 105 3.25 -6.19 6.84
CA ALA A 105 3.88 -5.89 5.55
C ALA A 105 3.29 -4.62 4.93
N TRP A 106 1.97 -4.41 4.98
CA TRP A 106 1.36 -3.17 4.52
C TRP A 106 1.86 -1.94 5.28
N GLN A 107 1.94 -1.99 6.61
CA GLN A 107 2.45 -0.86 7.39
C GLN A 107 3.90 -0.51 7.02
N GLN A 108 4.73 -1.52 6.74
CA GLN A 108 6.10 -1.31 6.28
C GLN A 108 6.15 -0.67 4.89
N ALA A 109 5.45 -1.26 3.91
CA ALA A 109 5.38 -0.73 2.55
C ALA A 109 4.81 0.69 2.51
N ARG A 110 3.70 0.95 3.22
CA ARG A 110 3.03 2.26 3.27
C ARG A 110 3.96 3.38 3.70
N ARG A 111 4.78 3.18 4.73
CA ARG A 111 5.71 4.22 5.22
C ARG A 111 6.67 4.67 4.12
N VAL A 112 7.19 3.71 3.35
CA VAL A 112 8.11 3.98 2.24
C VAL A 112 7.37 4.59 1.06
N LEU A 113 6.24 4.00 0.62
CA LEU A 113 5.49 4.46 -0.54
C LEU A 113 4.91 5.87 -0.36
N VAL A 114 4.45 6.21 0.84
CA VAL A 114 4.04 7.58 1.19
C VAL A 114 5.21 8.54 1.07
N ARG A 115 6.39 8.16 1.59
CA ARG A 115 7.59 8.98 1.50
C ARG A 115 8.00 9.22 0.05
N GLU A 116 7.99 8.19 -0.80
CA GLU A 116 8.31 8.35 -2.23
C GLU A 116 7.31 9.26 -2.93
N LYS A 117 6.02 9.17 -2.61
CA LYS A 117 4.99 10.06 -3.16
C LYS A 117 5.24 11.54 -2.82
N PHE A 118 5.71 11.85 -1.61
CA PHE A 118 5.97 13.23 -1.16
C PHE A 118 7.37 13.76 -1.50
N LYS A 119 8.27 12.92 -2.03
CA LYS A 119 9.56 13.40 -2.58
C LYS A 119 9.40 14.09 -3.95
N ARG A 120 8.28 13.85 -4.64
CA ARG A 120 7.90 14.51 -5.89
C ARG A 120 7.09 15.76 -5.61
#